data_AF-A0A844MQ50-F1
#
_entry.id   AF-A0A844MQ50-F1
#
_cell.length_a   1.000
_cell.length_b   1.000
_cell.length_c   1.000
_cell.angle_alpha   90.00
_cell.angle_beta   90.00
_cell.angle_gamma   90.00
#
_symmetry.space_group_name_H-M   'P 1'
#
loop_
_entity.id
_entity.type
_entity.pdbx_description
1 polymer ?
#
loop_
_entity_poly.entity_id
_entity_poly.type
_entity_poly.pdbx_seq_one_letter_code
_entity_poly.pdbx_strand_id
1 'polypeptide(L)' 'MNKVVINTSPLIVLFKSQLAYLLPQTFTEIIIPSGIWDEIVEAGKTDMASRQLPRLTYDRVGLRTPLASR' A
#
# COMPACT_ATOMS: atom_id res chain seq x y z
N MET A 1 7.44 -10.78 14.32
CA MET A 1 6.26 -10.95 13.45
C MET A 1 5.82 -9.55 13.03
N ASN A 2 6.38 -8.98 11.96
CA ASN A 2 6.23 -7.54 11.65
C ASN A 2 5.84 -7.30 10.17
N LYS A 3 4.90 -8.10 9.67
CA LYS A 3 4.28 -7.91 8.35
C LYS A 3 2.94 -7.21 8.51
N VAL A 4 2.64 -6.25 7.64
CA VAL A 4 1.31 -5.62 7.54
C VAL A 4 0.78 -5.69 6.11
N VAL A 5 -0.51 -5.96 5.96
CA VAL A 5 -1.25 -5.71 4.72
C VAL A 5 -2.01 -4.41 4.91
N ILE A 6 -1.71 -3.39 4.11
CA ILE A 6 -2.31 -2.06 4.27
C ILE A 6 -3.29 -1.76 3.14
N ASN A 7 -4.46 -1.24 3.50
CA ASN A 7 -5.54 -0.88 2.58
C ASN A 7 -5.43 0.62 2.17
N THR A 8 -6.23 1.06 1.18
CA THR A 8 -6.21 2.43 0.65
C THR A 8 -6.43 3.50 1.71
N SER A 9 -7.48 3.38 2.53
CA SER A 9 -7.88 4.43 3.48
C SER A 9 -6.80 4.76 4.53
N PRO A 10 -6.19 3.80 5.27
CA PRO A 10 -5.11 4.13 6.20
C PRO A 10 -3.87 4.67 5.48
N LEU A 11 -3.57 4.19 4.27
CA LEU A 11 -2.43 4.65 3.49
C LEU A 11 -2.59 6.13 3.09
N ILE A 12 -3.77 6.52 2.59
CA ILE A 12 -4.11 7.91 2.26
C ILE A 12 -3.98 8.81 3.48
N VAL A 13 -4.49 8.38 4.64
CA VAL A 13 -4.41 9.17 5.88
C VAL A 13 -2.96 9.39 6.28
N LEU A 14 -2.13 8.35 6.29
CA LEU A 14 -0.71 8.46 6.62
C LEU A 14 0.04 9.42 5.69
N PHE A 15 -0.22 9.37 4.39
CA PHE A 15 0.39 10.31 3.44
C PHE A 15 -0.11 11.73 3.64
N LYS A 16 -1.42 11.95 3.78
CA LYS A 16 -1.98 13.30 4.03
C LYS A 16 -1.45 13.92 5.33
N SER A 17 -1.23 13.10 6.35
CA SER A 17 -0.67 13.54 7.65
C SER A 17 0.86 13.58 7.68
N GLN A 18 1.56 13.27 6.59
CA GLN A 18 3.02 13.19 6.53
C GLN A 18 3.64 12.17 7.51
N LEU A 19 2.87 11.15 7.90
CA LEU A 19 3.26 10.11 8.85
C LEU A 19 3.68 8.79 8.18
N ALA A 20 3.72 8.73 6.84
CA ALA A 20 4.10 7.52 6.10
C ALA A 20 5.51 7.00 6.45
N TYR A 21 6.39 7.85 6.99
CA TYR A 21 7.72 7.45 7.47
C TYR A 21 7.67 6.45 8.64
N LEU A 22 6.54 6.35 9.35
CA LEU A 22 6.36 5.40 10.45
C LEU A 22 6.23 3.95 9.95
N LEU A 23 5.77 3.75 8.71
CA LEU A 23 5.55 2.42 8.15
C LEU A 23 6.83 1.55 8.17
N PRO A 24 7.97 1.99 7.61
CA PRO A 24 9.22 1.22 7.67
C PRO A 24 9.82 1.14 9.08
N GLN A 25 9.45 2.02 10.01
CA GLN A 25 9.90 1.96 11.40
C GLN A 25 9.10 0.93 12.22
N THR A 26 7.86 0.65 11.82
CA THR A 26 6.93 -0.22 12.55
C THR A 26 6.90 -1.64 11.98
N PHE A 27 7.04 -1.77 10.66
CA PHE A 27 6.91 -3.04 9.95
C PHE A 27 8.14 -3.35 9.12
N THR A 28 8.57 -4.60 9.17
CA THR A 28 9.69 -5.11 8.37
C THR A 28 9.26 -5.46 6.95
N GLU A 29 7.96 -5.73 6.75
CA GLU A 29 7.39 -6.02 5.43
C GLU A 29 6.01 -5.34 5.31
N ILE A 30 5.84 -4.54 4.26
CA ILE A 30 4.60 -3.83 3.96
C ILE A 30 4.06 -4.37 2.65
N ILE A 31 2.88 -4.97 2.72
CA ILE A 31 2.17 -5.49 1.55
C ILE A 31 1.08 -4.52 1.16
N ILE A 32 1.08 -4.12 -0.10
CA ILE A 32 0.00 -3.36 -0.72
C ILE A 32 -0.65 -4.27 -1.76
N PRO A 33 -1.95 -4.59 -1.62
CA PRO A 33 -2.66 -5.35 -2.63
C PRO A 33 -2.67 -4.64 -3.98
N SER A 34 -2.54 -5.36 -5.08
CA SER A 34 -2.52 -4.77 -6.44
C SER A 34 -3.72 -3.86 -6.73
N GLY A 35 -4.94 -4.27 -6.35
CA GLY A 35 -6.13 -3.44 -6.55
C GLY A 35 -6.09 -2.10 -5.80
N ILE A 36 -5.40 -2.06 -4.63
CA ILE A 36 -5.19 -0.82 -3.86
C ILE A 36 -4.13 0.05 -4.52
N TRP A 37 -3.06 -0.58 -5.03
CA TRP A 37 -2.05 0.11 -5.80
C TRP A 37 -2.68 0.81 -7.02
N ASP A 38 -3.49 0.10 -7.79
CA ASP A 38 -4.15 0.63 -8.99
C ASP A 38 -5.11 1.77 -8.63
N GLU A 39 -5.84 1.66 -7.52
CA GLU A 39 -6.77 2.70 -7.05
C GLU A 39 -6.07 4.01 -6.63
N ILE A 40 -4.81 3.94 -6.20
CA ILE A 40 -4.06 5.10 -5.71
C ILE A 40 -3.17 5.67 -6.81
N VAL A 41 -2.50 4.81 -7.58
CA VAL A 41 -1.46 5.20 -8.54
C VAL A 41 -2.01 5.30 -9.96
N GLU A 42 -2.80 4.32 -10.41
CA GLU A 42 -3.27 4.24 -11.81
C GLU A 42 -4.58 5.00 -12.03
N ALA A 43 -5.36 5.28 -10.97
CA ALA A 43 -6.62 6.01 -11.05
C ALA A 43 -6.49 7.51 -11.38
N GLY A 44 -5.31 8.01 -11.76
CA GLY A 44 -5.09 9.40 -12.14
C GLY A 44 -5.28 10.42 -11.01
N LYS A 45 -5.33 9.97 -9.75
CA LYS A 45 -5.41 10.84 -8.58
C LYS A 45 -4.12 11.67 -8.49
N THR A 46 -4.23 12.94 -8.12
CA THR A 46 -3.09 13.86 -8.00
C THR A 46 -2.71 14.18 -6.55
N ASP A 47 -3.31 13.46 -5.60
CA ASP A 47 -3.07 13.65 -4.17
C ASP A 47 -1.67 13.18 -3.75
N MET A 48 -1.30 13.44 -2.49
CA MET A 48 0.04 13.10 -2.01
C MET A 48 0.31 11.60 -2.02
N ALA A 49 -0.71 10.76 -1.78
CA ALA A 49 -0.53 9.31 -1.75
C ALA A 49 -0.17 8.79 -3.14
N SER A 50 -0.85 9.25 -4.19
CA SER A 50 -0.54 8.84 -5.57
C SER A 50 0.86 9.27 -6.04
N ARG A 51 1.38 10.39 -5.53
CA ARG A 51 2.72 10.90 -5.89
C ARG A 51 3.86 10.28 -5.07
N GLN A 52 3.61 9.98 -3.81
CA GLN A 52 4.62 9.51 -2.87
C GLN A 52 4.71 7.99 -2.82
N LEU A 53 3.59 7.28 -3.01
CA LEU A 53 3.57 5.82 -2.95
C LEU A 53 4.49 5.15 -3.99
N PRO A 54 4.53 5.58 -5.27
CA PRO A 54 5.43 5.00 -6.27
C PRO A 54 6.93 5.24 -6.00
N ARG A 55 7.26 6.21 -5.14
CA ARG A 55 8.65 6.54 -4.78
C ARG A 55 9.17 5.67 -3.64
N LEU A 56 8.30 4.89 -3.02
CA LEU A 56 8.66 3.98 -1.94
C LEU A 56 8.91 2.59 -2.51
N THR A 57 9.99 1.97 -2.07
CA THR A 57 10.37 0.61 -2.47
C THR A 57 9.49 -0.39 -1.70
N TYR A 58 8.23 -0.53 -2.09
CA TYR A 58 7.31 -1.53 -1.53
C TYR A 58 7.01 -2.63 -2.53
N ASP A 59 6.94 -3.86 -2.04
CA ASP A 59 6.60 -5.02 -2.86
C ASP A 59 5.10 -5.01 -3.17
N ARG A 60 4.75 -4.94 -4.47
CA ARG A 60 3.38 -5.14 -4.92
C ARG A 60 3.04 -6.63 -4.76
N VAL A 61 2.03 -6.94 -3.96
CA VAL A 61 1.51 -8.32 -3.89
C VAL A 61 0.15 -8.34 -4.59
N GLY A 62 0.14 -8.91 -5.79
CA GLY A 62 -1.08 -9.31 -6.46
C GLY A 62 -1.75 -10.41 -5.64
N LEU A 63 -3.05 -10.26 -5.38
CA LEU A 63 -3.88 -11.26 -4.71
C LEU A 63 -3.57 -12.64 -5.30
N ARG A 64 -2.90 -13.51 -4.54
CA ARG A 64 -2.97 -14.95 -4.79
C ARG A 64 -4.41 -15.32 -4.44
N THR A 65 -5.26 -15.41 -5.46
CA THR A 65 -6.60 -15.98 -5.38
C THR A 65 -6.50 -17.29 -4.57
N PRO A 66 -7.39 -17.57 -3.61
CA PRO A 66 -7.41 -18.90 -3.01
C PRO A 66 -7.60 -19.90 -4.14
N LEU A 67 -6.72 -20.89 -4.25
CA LEU A 67 -7.00 -22.09 -5.01
C LEU A 67 -8.34 -22.60 -4.47
N ALA A 68 -9.40 -22.45 -5.26
CA ALA A 68 -10.68 -23.07 -5.00
C ALA A 68 -10.40 -24.57 -4.93
N SER A 69 -10.36 -25.09 -3.71
CA SER A 69 -10.37 -26.52 -3.46
C SER A 69 -11.80 -26.99 -3.70
N ARG A 70 -12.05 -27.57 -4.87
CA ARG A 70 -12.91 -28.73 -5.12
C ARG A 70 -13.03 -28.98 -6.62
#